data_AF-A0A956WB55-F1
#
_entry.id   AF-A0A956WB55-F1
#
_cell.length_a   1.000
_cell.length_b   1.000
_cell.length_c   1.000
_cell.angle_alpha   90.00
_cell.angle_beta   90.00
_cell.angle_gamma   90.00
#
_symmetry.space_group_name_H-M   'P 1'
#
loop_
_entity.id
_entity.type
_entity.pdbx_description
1 polymer ?
#
loop_
_entity_poly.entity_id
_entity_poly.type
_entity_poly.pdbx_seq_one_letter_code
_entity_poly.pdbx_strand_id
1 'polypeptide(L)' 'LNCNNRLEVLPTGRVRGEIYAPALVVHNGAVINGKVRMTANAVTNPPVEAVVQRRARSGTA' A
#
# COMPACT_ATOMS: atom_id res chain seq x y z
N LEU A 1 7.41 6.03 15.83
CA LEU A 1 5.97 6.20 15.52
C LEU A 1 5.33 4.82 15.51
N ASN A 2 4.37 4.56 16.39
CA ASN A 2 3.67 3.27 16.46
C ASN A 2 2.20 3.46 16.10
N CYS A 3 1.72 2.72 15.11
CA CYS A 3 0.36 2.78 14.61
C CYS A 3 -0.26 1.39 14.71
N ASN A 4 -1.43 1.28 15.34
CA ASN A 4 -2.06 -0.02 15.57
C ASN A 4 -2.83 -0.55 14.36
N ASN A 5 -3.16 0.29 13.37
CA ASN A 5 -4.02 -0.11 12.25
C ASN A 5 -3.44 0.29 10.89
N ARG A 6 -3.56 1.56 10.53
CA ARG A 6 -3.07 2.10 9.25
C ARG A 6 -2.40 3.45 9.47
N LEU A 7 -1.24 3.64 8.84
CA LEU A 7 -0.59 4.94 8.70
C LEU A 7 -0.79 5.44 7.27
N GLU A 8 -1.33 6.64 7.14
CA GLU A 8 -1.51 7.32 5.85
C GLU A 8 -0.73 8.63 5.84
N VAL A 9 0.22 8.74 4.91
CA VAL A 9 1.05 9.93 4.74
C VAL A 9 0.52 10.73 3.55
N LEU A 10 -0.10 11.87 3.86
CA LEU A 10 -0.69 12.79 2.90
C LEU A 10 0.38 13.45 2.00
N PRO A 11 0.00 14.08 0.88
CA PRO A 11 0.94 14.66 -0.10
C PRO A 11 1.98 15.64 0.45
N THR A 12 1.68 16.36 1.53
CA THR A 12 2.61 17.29 2.20
C THR A 12 3.27 16.67 3.43
N GLY A 13 2.96 15.41 3.74
CA GLY A 13 3.42 14.69 4.90
C GLY A 13 4.90 14.35 4.81
N ARG A 14 5.63 14.64 5.90
CA ARG A 14 7.04 14.31 6.05
C ARG A 14 7.23 13.53 7.35
N VAL A 15 7.70 12.30 7.24
CA VAL A 15 7.94 11.43 8.40
C VAL A 15 9.42 11.11 8.49
N ARG A 16 10.01 11.30 9.67
CA ARG A 16 11.41 10.95 9.95
C ARG A 16 11.50 10.01 11.15
N GLY A 17 12.32 8.96 11.03
CA GLY A 17 12.59 8.01 12.11
C GLY A 17 11.97 6.64 11.89
N GLU A 18 11.75 5.90 12.98
CA GLU A 18 11.25 4.53 12.92
C GLU A 18 9.72 4.47 12.94
N ILE A 19 9.16 3.74 11.98
CA ILE A 19 7.72 3.57 11.76
C ILE A 19 7.36 2.10 11.97
N TYR A 20 6.41 1.86 12.88
CA TYR A 20 5.83 0.55 13.16
C TYR A 20 4.34 0.63 12.81
N ALA A 21 3.92 -0.02 11.72
CA ALA A 21 2.54 0.06 11.24
C ALA A 21 2.14 -1.19 10.43
N PRO A 22 0.91 -1.71 10.58
CA PRO A 22 0.44 -2.86 9.79
C PRO A 22 0.18 -2.54 8.33
N ALA A 23 -0.48 -1.40 8.10
CA ALA A 23 -0.74 -0.88 6.77
C ALA A 23 -0.09 0.50 6.65
N LEU A 24 0.61 0.73 5.54
CA LEU A 24 1.24 2.01 5.21
C LEU A 24 0.77 2.47 3.84
N VAL A 25 0.17 3.66 3.77
CA VAL A 25 -0.25 4.32 2.52
C VAL A 25 0.51 5.62 2.37
N VAL A 26 1.15 5.79 1.22
CA VAL A 26 2.00 6.94 0.91
C VAL A 26 1.43 7.62 -0.33
N HIS A 27 1.00 8.87 -0.17
CA HIS A 27 0.47 9.65 -1.28
C HIS A 27 1.61 10.32 -2.08
N ASN A 28 1.32 10.71 -3.32
CA ASN A 28 2.29 11.44 -4.15
C ASN A 28 2.75 12.73 -3.44
N GLY A 29 4.07 12.94 -3.39
CA GLY A 29 4.70 14.08 -2.69
C GLY A 29 5.04 13.82 -1.23
N ALA A 30 4.51 12.74 -0.62
CA ALA A 30 4.88 12.35 0.72
C ALA A 30 6.34 11.87 0.79
N VAL A 31 7.03 12.24 1.88
CA VAL A 31 8.42 11.86 2.10
C VAL A 31 8.55 11.09 3.41
N ILE A 32 9.13 9.89 3.32
CA ILE A 32 9.47 9.06 4.48
C ILE A 32 10.98 8.87 4.48
N ASN A 33 11.64 9.24 5.59
CA ASN A 33 13.06 9.02 5.78
C ASN A 33 13.30 8.31 7.11
N GLY A 34 13.69 7.04 7.04
CA GLY A 34 13.98 6.22 8.20
C GLY A 34 13.67 4.76 7.96
N LYS A 35 13.46 4.01 9.05
CA LYS A 35 13.20 2.56 8.99
C LYS A 35 11.71 2.31 9.12
N VAL A 36 11.15 1.57 8.17
CA VAL A 36 9.77 1.09 8.23
C VAL A 36 9.78 -0.38 8.61
N ARG A 37 9.05 -0.73 9.66
CA ARG A 37 8.81 -2.10 10.11
C ARG A 37 7.31 -2.35 10.07
N MET A 38 6.87 -3.20 9.16
CA MET A 38 5.47 -3.59 9.09
C MET A 38 5.16 -4.58 10.23
N THR A 39 4.23 -4.21 11.10
CA THR A 39 3.77 -5.08 12.19
C THR A 39 2.58 -5.89 11.71
N ALA A 40 2.58 -7.21 11.87
CA ALA A 40 1.46 -8.01 11.41
C ALA A 40 0.18 -7.59 12.18
N ASN A 41 -0.85 -7.17 11.44
CA ASN A 41 -2.20 -7.09 11.98
C ASN A 41 -3.12 -7.85 11.03
N ALA A 42 -3.95 -8.72 11.62
CA ALA A 42 -4.54 -9.92 11.00
C ALA A 42 -5.69 -9.65 10.01
N VAL A 43 -5.56 -8.66 9.11
CA VAL A 43 -6.50 -8.46 8.02
C VAL A 43 -5.81 -8.85 6.71
N THR A 44 -5.73 -10.16 6.51
CA THR A 44 -5.36 -10.78 5.23
C THR A 44 -6.42 -10.41 4.20
N ASN A 45 -6.22 -9.34 3.44
CA ASN A 45 -6.97 -9.17 2.20
C ASN A 45 -6.39 -10.20 1.21
N PRO A 46 -7.18 -11.16 0.69
CA PRO A 46 -6.67 -12.12 -0.27
C PRO A 46 -6.05 -11.38 -1.46
N PRO A 47 -4.95 -11.90 -2.05
CA PRO A 47 -4.34 -11.31 -3.23
C PRO A 47 -5.42 -11.10 -4.28
N VAL A 48 -5.59 -9.87 -4.75
CA VAL A 48 -6.46 -9.59 -5.89
C VAL A 48 -5.91 -10.37 -7.08
N GLU A 49 -6.54 -11.50 -7.40
CA GLU A 49 -6.20 -12.29 -8.57
C GLU A 49 -6.31 -11.38 -9.79
N ALA A 50 -5.19 -11.17 -10.46
CA ALA A 50 -5.13 -10.35 -11.66
C ALA A 50 -6.05 -10.99 -12.72
N VAL A 51 -7.25 -10.43 -12.88
CA VAL A 51 -8.18 -10.78 -13.96
C VAL A 51 -7.55 -10.35 -15.28
N VAL A 52 -6.70 -11.22 -15.85
CA VAL A 52 -6.21 -11.12 -17.22
C VAL A 52 -7.38 -11.53 -18.12
N GLN A 53 -8.31 -10.60 -18.35
CA GLN A 53 -9.28 -10.73 -19.42
C GLN A 53 -8.54 -10.63 -20.76
N ARG A 54 -8.12 -11.79 -21.27
CA ARG A 54 -7.71 -11.96 -22.66
C ARG A 54 -8.90 -11.52 -23.51
N ARG A 55 -8.86 -10.29 -24.04
CA ARG A 55 -9.74 -9.85 -25.12
C ARG A 55 -9.43 -10.74 -26.33
N ALA A 56 -10.16 -11.85 -26.45
CA ALA A 56 -10.20 -12.61 -27.68
C ALA A 56 -10.78 -11.67 -28.75
N ARG A 57 -9.96 -11.43 -29.78
CA ARG A 57 -10.40 -10.82 -31.03
C ARG A 57 -11.56 -11.65 -31.57
N SER A 58 -12.79 -11.14 -31.46
CA SER A 58 -13.88 -11.61 -32.32
C SER A 58 -13.74 -10.85 -33.64
N GLY A 59 -13.14 -11.52 -34.62
CA GLY A 59 -13.16 -11.12 -36.01
C GLY A 59 -13.48 -12.35 -36.83
N THR A 60 -14.59 -12.30 -37.59
CA THR A 60 -15.03 -13.11 -38.75
C THR A 60 -16.52 -12.76 -38.94
N ALA A 61 -17.10 -12.55 -40.12
CA ALA A 61 -16.66 -12.52 -41.51
C ALA A 61 -17.69 -11.66 -42.27
#